data_AF-A0A0K2TY95-F1
#
_entry.id   AF-A0A0K2TY95-F1
#
_cell.length_a   1.000
_cell.length_b   1.000
_cell.length_c   1.000
_cell.angle_alpha   90.00
_cell.angle_beta   90.00
_cell.angle_gamma   90.00
#
_symmetry.space_group_name_H-M   'P 1'
#
loop_
_entity.id
_entity.type
_entity.pdbx_description
1 polymer ?
#
loop_
_entity_poly.entity_id
_entity_poly.type
_entity_poly.pdbx_seq_one_letter_code
_entity_poly.pdbx_strand_id
1 'polypeptide(L)'
;MTKKATVESVSVQKIGSFGPLIAKFNHGALIEPTNIKSINLDVSNTNQFSEDERKLNFDLSLKTDKMIYSSEVSSVKSIKCTPSRKTYIAIRNKTTNKVRLIETNPIHLGPVVFARNSTNVFLNESVDALSTSKGMDRMALKKQLVNKFGQAKGQRFFQQADRMKVDEDAYIDKMALAAENVNLDSLNSEIVESNFELIPPINRKATLKEEVYNLKNMISLNEIEALEAIVKTFNEKYPTEAKLDAFFKENKISKLVESLYKQEKNGLGKASTLGIILYIQGALCFADLKDNYFRNGPIQSLPNYLPDFVRKNIYTQFVDDGKLTPMSRDKALCHAIVLALLSSDYRIEFKDLVSSVRVQVPK
;
A
#
# COMPACT_ATOMS: atom_id res chain seq x y z
N MET A 1 -7.74 37.45 -36.01
CA MET A 1 -6.30 37.21 -35.79
C MET A 1 -5.94 37.60 -34.36
N THR A 2 -5.60 36.65 -33.50
CA THR A 2 -5.13 36.90 -32.13
C THR A 2 -3.71 37.48 -32.18
N LYS A 3 -3.58 38.78 -31.87
CA LYS A 3 -2.27 39.45 -31.79
C LYS A 3 -1.45 38.80 -30.67
N LYS A 4 -0.41 38.02 -31.03
CA LYS A 4 0.54 37.43 -30.08
C LYS A 4 1.38 38.55 -29.46
N ALA A 5 1.51 38.56 -28.14
CA ALA A 5 2.35 39.52 -27.41
C ALA A 5 3.75 38.91 -27.22
N THR A 6 4.80 39.73 -27.35
CA THR A 6 6.19 39.29 -27.19
C THR A 6 6.71 39.63 -25.80
N VAL A 7 7.43 38.70 -25.18
CA VAL A 7 8.08 38.91 -23.88
C VAL A 7 9.37 39.68 -24.12
N GLU A 8 9.51 40.85 -23.49
CA GLU A 8 10.66 41.75 -23.65
C GLU A 8 11.72 41.53 -22.57
N SER A 9 11.29 41.26 -21.33
CA SER A 9 12.21 41.09 -20.21
C SER A 9 11.61 40.18 -19.13
N VAL A 10 12.45 39.36 -18.51
CA VAL A 10 12.10 38.54 -17.34
C VAL A 10 13.01 38.96 -16.19
N SER A 11 12.43 39.49 -15.11
CA SER A 11 13.16 39.80 -13.88
C SER A 11 12.94 38.70 -12.85
N VAL A 12 13.98 37.89 -12.66
CA VAL A 12 14.07 36.82 -11.65
C VAL A 12 14.59 37.41 -10.34
N GLN A 13 14.06 36.99 -9.20
CA GLN A 13 14.51 37.47 -7.89
C GLN A 13 15.94 36.98 -7.63
N LYS A 14 16.85 37.91 -7.30
CA LYS A 14 18.21 37.59 -6.89
C LYS A 14 18.23 37.20 -5.41
N ILE A 15 19.16 36.32 -5.04
CA ILE A 15 19.38 35.91 -3.64
C ILE A 15 19.64 37.17 -2.79
N GLY A 16 18.76 37.47 -1.85
CA GLY A 16 18.84 38.65 -0.95
C GLY A 16 18.07 39.90 -1.40
N SER A 17 17.40 39.90 -2.56
CA SER A 17 16.51 40.98 -3.00
C SER A 17 15.05 40.54 -2.92
N PHE A 18 14.18 41.35 -2.33
CA PHE A 18 12.74 41.07 -2.32
C PHE A 18 12.09 41.59 -3.61
N GLY A 19 11.30 40.74 -4.27
CA GLY A 19 10.42 41.15 -5.37
C GLY A 19 9.01 41.49 -4.85
N PRO A 20 8.05 41.76 -5.76
CA PRO A 20 6.67 42.02 -5.36
C PRO A 20 6.04 40.79 -4.69
N LEU A 21 5.25 41.02 -3.65
CA LEU A 21 4.52 39.99 -2.91
C LEU A 21 3.04 40.01 -3.28
N ILE A 22 2.45 38.83 -3.43
CA ILE A 22 1.01 38.69 -3.72
C ILE A 22 0.34 38.12 -2.47
N ALA A 23 -0.38 38.97 -1.75
CA ALA A 23 -1.18 38.56 -0.60
C ALA A 23 -2.49 37.90 -1.04
N LYS A 24 -2.76 36.68 -0.58
CA LYS A 24 -4.00 35.92 -0.80
C LYS A 24 -4.72 35.75 0.53
N PHE A 25 -5.92 36.30 0.63
CA PHE A 25 -6.72 36.22 1.84
C PHE A 25 -7.54 34.93 1.84
N ASN A 26 -7.41 34.15 2.92
CA ASN A 26 -8.32 33.04 3.19
C ASN A 26 -9.58 33.61 3.86
N HIS A 27 -10.74 33.31 3.29
CA HIS A 27 -12.06 33.71 3.79
C HIS A 27 -12.39 35.21 3.68
N GLY A 28 -12.22 35.78 2.49
CA GLY A 28 -12.73 37.12 2.15
C GLY A 28 -11.78 37.87 1.23
N ALA A 29 -12.21 39.04 0.77
CA ALA A 29 -11.36 40.00 0.07
C ALA A 29 -11.39 41.33 0.83
N LEU A 30 -10.27 42.07 0.83
CA LEU A 30 -10.28 43.45 1.29
C LEU A 30 -11.12 44.26 0.29
N ILE A 31 -12.23 44.82 0.79
CA ILE A 31 -13.21 45.52 -0.05
C ILE A 31 -12.65 46.90 -0.46
N GLU A 32 -11.85 47.55 0.39
CA GLU A 32 -11.25 48.85 0.08
C GLU A 32 -9.85 49.01 0.72
N PRO A 33 -8.86 49.52 -0.02
CA PRO A 33 -7.50 49.75 0.49
C PRO A 33 -7.41 50.87 1.54
N THR A 34 -8.43 51.73 1.62
CA THR A 34 -8.57 52.81 2.62
C THR A 34 -8.77 52.32 4.05
N ASN A 35 -9.19 51.06 4.23
CA ASN A 35 -9.49 50.47 5.54
C ASN A 35 -8.27 49.79 6.21
N ILE A 36 -7.09 49.91 5.60
CA ILE A 36 -5.84 49.37 6.12
C ILE A 36 -5.22 50.40 7.06
N LYS A 37 -5.15 50.08 8.36
CA LYS A 37 -4.55 50.97 9.37
C LYS A 37 -3.03 50.79 9.46
N SER A 38 -2.56 49.55 9.33
CA SER A 38 -1.13 49.26 9.32
C SER A 38 -0.83 47.95 8.61
N ILE A 39 0.32 47.92 7.93
CA ILE A 39 0.90 46.73 7.30
C ILE A 39 2.26 46.53 7.94
N ASN A 40 2.47 45.38 8.56
CA ASN A 40 3.77 45.00 9.10
C ASN A 40 4.26 43.77 8.34
N LEU A 41 5.47 43.87 7.81
CA LEU A 41 6.13 42.80 7.09
C LEU A 41 7.46 42.51 7.78
N ASP A 42 7.54 41.36 8.43
CA ASP A 42 8.77 40.84 9.00
C ASP A 42 9.35 39.81 8.03
N VAL A 43 10.65 39.92 7.78
CA VAL A 43 11.37 39.00 6.89
C VAL A 43 12.37 38.24 7.74
N SER A 44 12.15 36.94 7.88
CA SER A 44 13.02 36.06 8.64
C SER A 44 13.78 35.12 7.71
N ASN A 45 15.08 34.96 7.96
CA ASN A 45 15.91 34.01 7.25
C ASN A 45 16.04 32.75 8.10
N THR A 46 15.39 31.66 7.70
CA THR A 46 15.55 30.39 8.42
C THR A 46 16.64 29.56 7.75
N ASN A 47 17.80 29.46 8.40
CA ASN A 47 18.84 28.49 8.06
C ASN A 47 18.41 27.09 8.53
N GLN A 48 17.48 26.45 7.82
CA GLN A 48 17.16 25.05 8.06
C GLN A 48 17.75 24.20 6.93
N PHE A 49 18.94 23.65 7.21
CA PHE A 49 19.61 22.48 6.64
C PHE A 49 19.23 22.06 5.20
N SER A 50 19.99 22.59 4.24
CA SER A 50 20.58 21.92 3.07
C SER A 50 21.27 23.01 2.24
N GLU A 51 22.48 22.77 1.74
CA GLU A 51 23.38 23.80 1.21
C GLU A 51 22.89 24.53 -0.06
N ASP A 52 21.72 24.17 -0.62
CA ASP A 52 21.32 24.65 -1.95
C ASP A 52 20.19 25.70 -2.01
N GLU A 53 19.41 25.98 -0.97
CA GLU A 53 18.39 27.05 -1.04
C GLU A 53 18.18 27.80 0.29
N ARG A 54 18.76 29.00 0.41
CA ARG A 54 18.35 29.97 1.45
C ARG A 54 16.90 30.37 1.21
N LYS A 55 15.96 29.83 1.99
CA LYS A 55 14.55 30.19 1.94
C LYS A 55 14.28 31.40 2.84
N LEU A 56 13.91 32.51 2.21
CA LEU A 56 13.36 33.68 2.89
C LEU A 56 11.93 33.35 3.30
N ASN A 57 11.64 33.36 4.60
CA ASN A 57 10.27 33.30 5.11
C ASN A 57 9.76 34.73 5.28
N PHE A 58 8.55 34.97 4.77
CA PHE A 58 7.88 36.26 4.86
C PHE A 58 6.72 36.15 5.83
N ASP A 59 6.81 36.86 6.94
CA ASP A 59 5.76 36.95 7.93
C ASP A 59 5.05 38.29 7.74
N LEU A 60 3.83 38.21 7.20
CA LEU A 60 3.03 39.40 6.88
C LEU A 60 1.85 39.46 7.83
N SER A 61 1.72 40.60 8.53
CA SER A 61 0.56 40.91 9.34
C SER A 61 -0.10 42.21 8.87
N LEU A 62 -1.43 42.17 8.76
CA LEU A 62 -2.25 43.25 8.26
C LEU A 62 -3.32 43.59 9.28
N LYS A 63 -3.38 44.85 9.72
CA LYS A 63 -4.41 45.34 10.63
C LYS A 63 -5.40 46.24 9.89
N THR A 64 -6.65 45.82 9.88
CA THR A 64 -7.79 46.64 9.43
C THR A 64 -8.54 47.22 10.62
N ASP A 65 -9.57 48.03 10.37
CA ASP A 65 -10.42 48.58 11.42
C ASP A 65 -11.12 47.48 12.26
N LYS A 66 -11.55 46.39 11.60
CA LYS A 66 -12.38 45.35 12.23
C LYS A 66 -11.64 44.05 12.54
N MET A 67 -10.57 43.74 11.81
CA MET A 67 -9.87 42.45 11.91
C MET A 67 -8.36 42.57 11.69
N ILE A 68 -7.64 41.62 12.28
CA ILE A 68 -6.20 41.42 12.07
C ILE A 68 -6.03 40.16 11.23
N TYR A 69 -5.20 40.23 10.19
CA TYR A 69 -4.81 39.09 9.38
C TYR A 69 -3.32 38.81 9.59
N SER A 70 -2.93 37.53 9.62
CA SER A 70 -1.53 37.12 9.74
C SER A 70 -1.26 35.85 8.91
N SER A 71 -0.04 35.72 8.41
CA SER A 71 0.48 34.50 7.77
C SER A 71 0.74 33.37 8.79
N GLU A 72 0.88 33.69 10.07
CA GLU A 72 1.19 32.71 11.13
C GLU A 72 -0.05 32.01 11.72
N VAL A 73 -1.26 32.31 11.23
CA VAL A 73 -2.48 31.69 11.75
C VAL A 73 -2.54 30.21 11.35
N SER A 74 -3.01 29.35 12.25
CA SER A 74 -3.13 27.90 12.04
C SER A 74 -3.96 27.53 10.80
N SER A 75 -4.93 28.37 10.42
CA SER A 75 -5.75 28.23 9.21
C SER A 75 -4.95 28.36 7.91
N VAL A 76 -3.75 28.94 7.96
CA VAL A 76 -2.89 29.19 6.81
C VAL A 76 -1.58 28.43 6.87
N LYS A 77 -1.07 28.11 8.07
CA LYS A 77 0.18 27.35 8.26
C LYS A 77 0.22 25.99 7.54
N SER A 78 -0.94 25.36 7.28
CA SER A 78 -1.03 24.10 6.54
C SER A 78 -0.96 24.26 5.01
N ILE A 79 -1.14 25.49 4.49
CA ILE A 79 -1.08 25.80 3.07
C ILE A 79 0.38 25.96 2.68
N LYS A 80 1.03 24.82 2.44
CA LYS A 80 2.40 24.78 1.94
C LYS A 80 2.42 25.37 0.52
N CYS A 81 3.11 26.49 0.32
CA CYS A 81 3.53 26.90 -1.02
C CYS A 81 4.49 25.84 -1.55
N THR A 82 4.04 25.07 -2.55
CA THR A 82 4.84 24.00 -3.12
C THR A 82 6.08 24.59 -3.79
N PRO A 83 7.30 24.11 -3.49
CA PRO A 83 8.54 24.66 -4.06
C PRO A 83 8.66 24.47 -5.58
N SER A 84 7.82 23.61 -6.18
CA SER A 84 7.86 23.28 -7.60
C SER A 84 7.21 24.30 -8.55
N ARG A 85 6.61 25.39 -8.04
CA ARG A 85 5.91 26.39 -8.89
C ARG A 85 6.38 27.81 -8.60
N LYS A 86 7.03 28.44 -9.58
CA LYS A 86 7.36 29.88 -9.57
C LYS A 86 6.19 30.70 -10.12
N THR A 87 5.83 31.78 -9.43
CA THR A 87 4.72 32.67 -9.83
C THR A 87 5.27 33.96 -10.42
N TYR A 88 4.78 34.38 -11.58
CA TYR A 88 5.19 35.63 -12.23
C TYR A 88 4.00 36.60 -12.40
N ILE A 89 4.23 37.89 -12.17
CA ILE A 89 3.33 38.96 -12.60
C ILE A 89 3.70 39.34 -14.04
N ALA A 90 2.70 39.34 -14.92
CA ALA A 90 2.84 39.80 -16.29
C ALA A 90 2.31 41.23 -16.45
N ILE A 91 3.21 42.17 -16.77
CA ILE A 91 2.85 43.56 -17.07
C ILE A 91 2.91 43.74 -18.59
N ARG A 92 1.75 43.94 -19.23
CA ARG A 92 1.65 44.18 -20.68
C ARG A 92 1.48 45.66 -20.97
N ASN A 93 2.37 46.21 -21.79
CA ASN A 93 2.14 47.51 -22.38
C ASN A 93 1.22 47.36 -23.61
N LYS A 94 0.03 47.97 -23.58
CA LYS A 94 -0.96 47.87 -24.64
C LYS A 94 -0.53 48.57 -25.94
N THR A 95 0.30 49.62 -25.86
CA THR A 95 0.72 50.39 -27.04
C THR A 95 1.85 49.69 -27.81
N THR A 96 2.86 49.17 -27.11
CA THR A 96 3.99 48.46 -27.73
C THR A 96 3.76 46.95 -27.88
N ASN A 97 2.69 46.43 -27.27
CA ASN A 97 2.35 45.00 -27.21
C ASN A 97 3.43 44.09 -26.61
N LYS A 98 4.34 44.67 -25.81
CA LYS A 98 5.41 43.97 -25.12
C LYS A 98 5.00 43.62 -23.69
N VAL A 99 5.49 42.48 -23.18
CA VAL A 99 5.21 41.96 -21.84
C VAL A 99 6.49 41.86 -21.02
N ARG A 100 6.44 42.33 -19.78
CA ARG A 100 7.49 42.10 -18.77
C ARG A 100 6.99 41.10 -17.73
N LEU A 101 7.81 40.10 -17.41
CA LEU A 101 7.51 39.12 -16.36
C LEU A 101 8.35 39.41 -15.12
N ILE A 102 7.72 39.47 -13.96
CA ILE A 102 8.36 39.72 -12.66
C ILE A 102 8.07 38.56 -11.72
N GLU A 103 9.10 37.88 -11.22
CA GLU A 103 8.93 36.78 -10.25
C GLU A 103 8.41 37.30 -8.90
N THR A 104 7.45 36.59 -8.32
CA THR A 104 6.72 36.97 -7.10
C THR A 104 6.49 35.80 -6.17
N ASN A 105 6.45 36.09 -4.87
CA ASN A 105 6.15 35.10 -3.84
C ASN A 105 4.71 35.32 -3.35
N PRO A 106 3.81 34.34 -3.53
CA PRO A 106 2.48 34.41 -2.97
C PRO A 106 2.52 34.13 -1.46
N ILE A 107 1.88 34.98 -0.67
CA ILE A 107 1.72 34.81 0.78
C ILE A 107 0.24 34.65 1.08
N HIS A 108 -0.10 33.66 1.88
CA HIS A 108 -1.47 33.48 2.34
C HIS A 108 -1.67 34.19 3.69
N LEU A 109 -2.83 34.84 3.86
CA LEU A 109 -3.20 35.57 5.06
C LEU A 109 -4.53 35.05 5.60
N GLY A 110 -4.59 34.80 6.90
CA GLY A 110 -5.79 34.30 7.59
C GLY A 110 -6.22 35.26 8.69
N PRO A 111 -7.53 35.38 8.98
CA PRO A 111 -8.00 36.22 10.07
C PRO A 111 -7.57 35.62 11.41
N VAL A 112 -7.01 36.47 12.28
CA VAL A 112 -6.73 36.16 13.68
C VAL A 112 -8.05 36.26 14.44
N VAL A 113 -8.68 35.11 14.69
CA VAL A 113 -9.94 35.04 15.42
C VAL A 113 -9.63 34.73 16.89
N PHE A 114 -9.92 35.68 17.77
CA PHE A 114 -9.91 35.45 19.20
C PHE A 114 -11.25 34.84 19.60
N ALA A 115 -11.25 33.55 19.98
CA ALA A 115 -12.43 32.93 20.57
C ALA A 115 -12.72 33.63 21.90
N ARG A 116 -13.97 34.04 22.13
CA ARG A 116 -14.39 34.52 23.43
C ARG A 116 -14.39 33.34 24.41
N ASN A 117 -13.91 33.58 25.62
CA ASN A 117 -14.01 32.59 26.70
C ASN A 117 -15.50 32.23 26.92
N SER A 118 -15.76 30.96 27.20
CA SER A 118 -17.12 30.48 27.42
C SER A 118 -17.72 31.15 28.65
N THR A 119 -19.00 31.48 28.65
CA THR A 119 -19.69 31.96 29.86
C THR A 119 -19.85 30.85 30.90
N ASN A 120 -19.59 29.60 30.52
CA ASN A 120 -19.76 28.43 31.38
C ASN A 120 -18.47 28.18 32.19
N VAL A 121 -18.54 28.40 33.50
CA VAL A 121 -17.40 28.32 34.44
C VAL A 121 -16.70 26.95 34.37
N PHE A 122 -17.47 25.87 34.22
CA PHE A 122 -16.94 24.49 34.09
C PHE A 122 -16.10 24.26 32.82
N LEU A 123 -16.37 25.01 31.74
CA LEU A 123 -15.57 24.96 30.52
C LEU A 123 -14.31 25.82 30.59
N ASN A 124 -14.26 26.81 31.50
CA ASN A 124 -13.09 27.65 31.67
C ASN A 124 -12.08 27.03 32.65
N GLU A 125 -12.54 26.42 33.75
CA GLU A 125 -11.66 25.72 34.72
C GLU A 125 -10.90 24.56 34.08
N SER A 126 -11.53 23.84 33.14
CA SER A 126 -10.86 22.75 32.44
C SER A 126 -9.74 23.23 31.52
N VAL A 127 -9.83 24.44 30.94
CA VAL A 127 -8.85 24.93 29.96
C VAL A 127 -7.56 25.43 30.62
N ASP A 128 -7.64 26.06 31.81
CA ASP A 128 -6.44 26.49 32.54
C ASP A 128 -5.70 25.30 33.19
N ALA A 129 -6.42 24.26 33.64
CA ALA A 129 -5.82 23.00 34.07
C ALA A 129 -5.21 22.19 32.89
N LEU A 130 -5.78 22.31 31.68
CA LEU A 130 -5.29 21.67 30.45
C LEU A 130 -4.09 22.36 29.81
N SER A 131 -3.77 23.59 30.23
CA SER A 131 -2.64 24.36 29.69
C SER A 131 -1.32 24.05 30.41
N THR A 132 -1.40 23.47 31.61
CA THR A 132 -0.25 23.21 32.49
C THR A 132 0.06 21.72 32.70
N SER A 133 -0.91 20.81 32.49
CA SER A 133 -0.63 19.36 32.55
C SER A 133 -0.30 18.77 31.17
N LYS A 134 0.80 18.01 31.16
CA LYS A 134 1.47 17.38 30.02
C LYS A 134 0.48 16.57 29.17
N GLY A 135 0.68 16.53 27.84
CA GLY A 135 -0.23 15.97 26.82
C GLY A 135 -0.78 14.54 26.95
N MET A 136 -0.48 13.83 28.05
CA MET A 136 -1.11 12.56 28.43
C MET A 136 -2.59 12.73 28.80
N ASP A 137 -2.98 13.79 29.52
CA ASP A 137 -4.37 13.97 29.98
C ASP A 137 -5.35 14.22 28.83
N ARG A 138 -4.90 14.95 27.80
CA ARG A 138 -5.73 15.24 26.62
C ARG A 138 -6.01 13.99 25.80
N MET A 139 -5.06 13.06 25.70
CA MET A 139 -5.25 11.79 25.00
C MET A 139 -6.18 10.86 25.81
N ALA A 140 -6.03 10.83 27.14
CA ALA A 140 -6.90 10.06 28.02
C ALA A 140 -8.36 10.56 27.96
N LEU A 141 -8.57 11.88 27.99
CA LEU A 141 -9.90 12.49 27.84
C LEU A 141 -10.52 12.22 26.47
N LYS A 142 -9.73 12.33 25.39
CA LYS A 142 -10.18 11.99 24.04
C LYS A 142 -10.58 10.52 23.93
N LYS A 143 -9.80 9.63 24.53
CA LYS A 143 -10.08 8.19 24.58
C LYS A 143 -11.38 7.91 25.34
N GLN A 144 -11.59 8.55 26.50
CA GLN A 144 -12.84 8.42 27.26
C GLN A 144 -14.05 8.92 26.47
N LEU A 145 -13.92 10.06 25.78
CA LEU A 145 -14.98 10.61 24.95
C LEU A 145 -15.34 9.67 23.80
N VAL A 146 -14.34 9.14 23.08
CA VAL A 146 -14.56 8.21 21.96
C VAL A 146 -15.09 6.86 22.46
N ASN A 147 -14.68 6.40 23.63
CA ASN A 147 -15.22 5.19 24.22
C ASN A 147 -16.70 5.34 24.59
N LYS A 148 -17.11 6.47 25.18
CA LYS A 148 -18.49 6.69 25.62
C LYS A 148 -19.45 7.11 24.51
N PHE A 149 -18.99 7.92 23.56
CA PHE A 149 -19.86 8.58 22.56
C PHE A 149 -19.40 8.39 21.11
N GLY A 150 -18.28 7.71 20.88
CA GLY A 150 -17.74 7.47 19.54
C GLY A 150 -18.45 6.33 18.80
N GLN A 151 -18.33 6.33 17.47
CA GLN A 151 -18.81 5.22 16.64
C GLN A 151 -18.00 3.94 16.92
N ALA A 152 -18.61 2.77 16.66
CA ALA A 152 -18.02 1.45 16.90
C ALA A 152 -16.60 1.29 16.30
N LYS A 153 -16.33 1.92 15.15
CA LYS A 153 -15.00 1.92 14.51
C LYS A 153 -13.94 2.65 15.36
N GLY A 154 -14.30 3.78 15.96
CA GLY A 154 -13.41 4.55 16.83
C GLY A 154 -13.14 3.83 18.16
N GLN A 155 -14.16 3.19 18.73
CA GLN A 155 -14.01 2.37 19.93
C GLN A 155 -13.05 1.19 19.70
N ARG A 156 -13.19 0.47 18.58
CA ARG A 156 -12.29 -0.64 18.21
C ARG A 156 -10.83 -0.19 18.08
N PHE A 157 -10.58 0.99 17.50
CA PHE A 157 -9.23 1.54 17.37
C PHE A 157 -8.55 1.73 18.73
N PHE A 158 -9.23 2.35 19.69
CA PHE A 158 -8.66 2.57 21.02
C PHE A 158 -8.54 1.28 21.84
N GLN A 159 -9.49 0.36 21.71
CA GLN A 159 -9.40 -0.96 22.35
C GLN A 159 -8.22 -1.78 21.80
N GLN A 160 -7.94 -1.69 20.50
CA GLN A 160 -6.79 -2.37 19.90
C GLN A 160 -5.48 -1.71 20.33
N ALA A 161 -5.43 -0.38 20.40
CA ALA A 161 -4.28 0.35 20.95
C ALA A 161 -3.99 -0.06 22.40
N ASP A 162 -5.02 -0.26 23.23
CA ASP A 162 -4.86 -0.74 24.60
C ASP A 162 -4.34 -2.17 24.67
N ARG A 163 -4.83 -3.07 23.80
CA ARG A 163 -4.32 -4.45 23.73
C ARG A 163 -2.86 -4.54 23.31
N MET A 164 -2.38 -3.57 22.55
CA MET A 164 -0.98 -3.50 22.12
C MET A 164 -0.07 -2.81 23.14
N LYS A 165 -0.64 -2.20 24.19
CA LYS A 165 0.15 -1.60 25.26
C LYS A 165 0.65 -2.73 26.17
N VAL A 166 1.92 -3.06 26.02
CA VAL A 166 2.59 -4.03 26.88
C VAL A 166 2.96 -3.32 28.18
N ASP A 167 2.45 -3.81 29.31
CA ASP A 167 2.89 -3.35 30.63
C ASP A 167 4.28 -3.92 30.90
N GLU A 168 5.29 -3.04 30.90
CA GLU A 168 6.71 -3.41 31.03
C GLU A 168 6.98 -4.22 32.32
N ASP A 169 6.34 -3.84 33.43
CA ASP A 169 6.47 -4.53 34.72
C ASP A 169 5.90 -5.96 34.67
N ALA A 170 4.72 -6.13 34.06
CA ALA A 170 4.11 -7.44 33.88
C ALA A 170 4.89 -8.33 32.89
N TYR A 171 5.70 -7.72 32.01
CA TYR A 171 6.56 -8.44 31.07
C TYR A 171 7.86 -8.88 31.75
N ILE A 172 8.44 -8.03 32.61
CA ILE A 172 9.62 -8.36 33.42
C ILE A 172 9.33 -9.53 34.36
N ASP A 173 8.19 -9.51 35.06
CA ASP A 173 7.79 -10.62 35.95
C ASP A 173 7.57 -11.94 35.17
N LYS A 174 6.94 -11.86 33.99
CA LYS A 174 6.76 -13.02 33.11
C LYS A 174 8.08 -13.53 32.52
N MET A 175 9.03 -12.64 32.22
CA MET A 175 10.36 -13.03 31.78
C MET A 175 11.18 -13.65 32.91
N ALA A 176 11.08 -13.12 34.13
CA ALA A 176 11.75 -13.69 35.30
C ALA A 176 11.21 -15.11 35.59
N LEU A 177 9.89 -15.29 35.58
CA LEU A 177 9.24 -16.60 35.72
C LEU A 177 9.58 -17.55 34.55
N ALA A 178 9.73 -17.02 33.33
CA ALA A 178 10.14 -17.83 32.18
C ALA A 178 11.61 -18.25 32.28
N ALA A 179 12.51 -17.37 32.73
CA ALA A 179 13.93 -17.63 32.91
C ALA A 179 14.20 -18.66 34.00
N GLU A 180 13.42 -18.67 35.08
CA GLU A 180 13.53 -19.65 36.17
C GLU A 180 13.11 -21.08 35.76
N ASN A 181 12.33 -21.20 34.66
CA ASN A 181 11.85 -22.49 34.14
C ASN A 181 12.64 -23.00 32.91
N VAL A 182 13.73 -22.36 32.51
CA VAL A 182 14.56 -22.86 31.39
C VAL A 182 15.57 -23.89 31.90
N ASN A 183 15.22 -25.17 31.79
CA ASN A 183 16.21 -26.26 31.84
C ASN A 183 17.15 -26.13 30.62
N LEU A 184 18.44 -25.94 30.88
CA LEU A 184 19.48 -25.78 29.85
C LEU A 184 19.62 -26.98 28.88
N ASP A 185 19.05 -28.15 29.22
CA ASP A 185 19.03 -29.34 28.37
C ASP A 185 18.00 -29.29 27.22
N SER A 186 17.11 -28.27 27.18
CA SER A 186 16.18 -28.04 26.06
C SER A 186 16.70 -27.06 25.00
N LEU A 187 17.95 -26.59 25.11
CA LEU A 187 18.62 -25.77 24.10
C LEU A 187 19.21 -26.59 22.95
N ASN A 188 18.66 -27.76 22.65
CA ASN A 188 18.82 -28.34 21.33
C ASN A 188 18.07 -27.43 20.36
N SER A 189 18.84 -26.72 19.55
CA SER A 189 18.38 -25.78 18.55
C SER A 189 17.47 -26.51 17.56
N GLU A 190 16.16 -26.44 17.78
CA GLU A 190 15.20 -26.64 16.70
C GLU A 190 15.54 -25.59 15.66
N ILE A 191 16.12 -26.04 14.54
CA ILE A 191 16.35 -25.24 13.36
C ILE A 191 14.98 -24.73 12.93
N VAL A 192 14.66 -23.49 13.32
CA VAL A 192 13.49 -22.67 12.93
C VAL A 192 12.62 -23.38 11.90
N GLU A 193 11.70 -24.24 12.37
CA GLU A 193 10.89 -25.09 11.49
C GLU A 193 9.80 -24.29 10.76
N SER A 194 9.62 -23.02 11.12
CA SER A 194 8.53 -22.17 10.61
C SER A 194 8.59 -21.90 9.10
N ASN A 195 9.75 -22.05 8.45
CA ASN A 195 9.87 -21.89 6.99
C ASN A 195 9.65 -23.20 6.20
N PHE A 196 9.56 -24.37 6.85
CA PHE A 196 9.34 -25.64 6.14
C PHE A 196 7.89 -25.90 5.77
N GLU A 197 6.94 -25.13 6.32
CA GLU A 197 5.51 -25.32 6.06
C GLU A 197 5.08 -24.81 4.67
N LEU A 198 5.87 -23.90 4.07
CA LEU A 198 5.64 -23.34 2.74
C LEU A 198 6.03 -24.29 1.61
N ILE A 199 7.05 -25.11 1.83
CA ILE A 199 7.65 -25.96 0.78
C ILE A 199 7.00 -27.34 0.86
N PRO A 200 6.69 -28.00 -0.28
CA PRO A 200 6.19 -29.37 -0.26
C PRO A 200 7.12 -30.32 0.51
N PRO A 201 6.61 -31.46 1.03
CA PRO A 201 7.42 -32.41 1.79
C PRO A 201 8.71 -32.82 1.05
N ILE A 202 9.86 -32.44 1.61
CA ILE A 202 11.19 -32.65 1.02
C ILE A 202 11.82 -33.91 1.62
N ASN A 203 12.24 -34.84 0.77
CA ASN A 203 13.10 -35.94 1.17
C ASN A 203 14.58 -35.51 1.11
N ARG A 204 15.13 -35.06 2.25
CA ARG A 204 16.54 -34.61 2.33
C ARG A 204 17.57 -35.72 2.20
N LYS A 205 17.15 -36.98 2.26
CA LYS A 205 18.02 -38.15 2.10
C LYS A 205 18.06 -38.67 0.66
N ALA A 206 17.35 -38.00 -0.25
CA ALA A 206 17.31 -38.35 -1.67
C ALA A 206 18.70 -38.24 -2.31
N THR A 207 19.10 -39.31 -3.00
CA THR A 207 20.35 -39.34 -3.79
C THR A 207 20.13 -38.92 -5.24
N LEU A 208 18.90 -39.06 -5.74
CA LEU A 208 18.49 -38.66 -7.09
C LEU A 208 17.57 -37.44 -7.03
N LYS A 209 17.65 -36.57 -8.04
CA LYS A 209 16.78 -35.38 -8.18
C LYS A 209 15.29 -35.74 -8.16
N GLU A 210 14.94 -36.91 -8.69
CA GLU A 210 13.60 -37.49 -8.78
C GLU A 210 13.01 -37.87 -7.42
N GLU A 211 13.86 -38.19 -6.45
CA GLU A 211 13.46 -38.66 -5.14
C GLU A 211 13.28 -37.53 -4.12
N VAL A 212 13.68 -36.30 -4.47
CA VAL A 212 13.62 -35.13 -3.58
C VAL A 212 12.18 -34.77 -3.24
N TYR A 213 11.29 -34.81 -4.24
CA TYR A 213 9.86 -34.54 -4.09
C TYR A 213 9.04 -35.71 -4.61
N ASN A 214 8.25 -36.32 -3.74
CA ASN A 214 7.38 -37.42 -4.13
C ASN A 214 5.99 -36.90 -4.54
N LEU A 215 5.59 -37.15 -5.80
CA LEU A 215 4.29 -36.74 -6.34
C LEU A 215 3.11 -37.19 -5.47
N LYS A 216 3.18 -38.40 -4.89
CA LYS A 216 2.10 -38.97 -4.07
C LYS A 216 1.80 -38.16 -2.81
N ASN A 217 2.78 -37.40 -2.33
CA ASN A 217 2.63 -36.56 -1.13
C ASN A 217 2.02 -35.19 -1.47
N MET A 218 1.96 -34.83 -2.75
CA MET A 218 1.46 -33.53 -3.22
C MET A 218 0.07 -33.65 -3.85
N ILE A 219 -0.15 -34.71 -4.63
CA ILE A 219 -1.40 -35.00 -5.35
C ILE A 219 -1.74 -36.47 -5.12
N SER A 220 -2.98 -36.74 -4.70
CA SER A 220 -3.48 -38.09 -4.50
C SER A 220 -3.72 -38.81 -5.82
N LEU A 221 -3.64 -40.15 -5.82
CA LEU A 221 -3.86 -40.96 -7.03
C LEU A 221 -5.25 -40.72 -7.65
N ASN A 222 -6.28 -40.58 -6.80
CA ASN A 222 -7.64 -40.30 -7.25
C ASN A 222 -7.75 -38.97 -8.01
N GLU A 223 -7.00 -37.94 -7.59
CA GLU A 223 -6.94 -36.66 -8.29
C GLU A 223 -6.29 -36.80 -9.66
N ILE A 224 -5.20 -37.56 -9.75
CA ILE A 224 -4.50 -37.80 -11.01
C ILE A 224 -5.43 -38.52 -12.00
N GLU A 225 -6.12 -39.58 -11.57
CA GLU A 225 -7.05 -40.33 -12.42
C GLU A 225 -8.20 -39.46 -12.96
N ALA A 226 -8.76 -38.59 -12.11
CA ALA A 226 -9.81 -37.68 -12.54
C ALA A 226 -9.30 -36.61 -13.51
N LEU A 227 -8.10 -36.09 -13.28
CA LEU A 227 -7.46 -35.13 -14.18
C LEU A 227 -7.12 -35.78 -15.52
N GLU A 228 -6.67 -37.02 -15.54
CA GLU A 228 -6.43 -37.80 -16.76
C GLU A 228 -7.71 -37.96 -17.60
N ALA A 229 -8.83 -38.30 -16.95
CA ALA A 229 -10.11 -38.41 -17.64
C ALA A 229 -10.52 -37.09 -18.31
N ILE A 230 -10.31 -35.96 -17.63
CA ILE A 230 -10.57 -34.63 -18.18
C ILE A 230 -9.61 -34.33 -19.32
N VAL A 231 -8.32 -34.62 -19.20
CA VAL A 231 -7.35 -34.37 -20.26
C VAL A 231 -7.72 -35.12 -21.54
N LYS A 232 -8.19 -36.36 -21.44
CA LYS A 232 -8.66 -37.14 -22.60
C LYS A 232 -9.82 -36.44 -23.30
N THR A 233 -10.88 -36.11 -22.56
CA THR A 233 -12.05 -35.39 -23.11
C THR A 233 -11.68 -33.99 -23.64
N PHE A 234 -10.75 -33.31 -22.98
CA PHE A 234 -10.25 -32.01 -23.35
C PHE A 234 -9.47 -32.05 -24.67
N ASN A 235 -8.57 -33.02 -24.83
CA ASN A 235 -7.81 -33.21 -26.06
C ASN A 235 -8.69 -33.61 -27.25
N GLU A 236 -9.74 -34.39 -27.02
CA GLU A 236 -10.76 -34.71 -28.03
C GLU A 236 -11.56 -33.46 -28.46
N LYS A 237 -11.93 -32.60 -27.50
CA LYS A 237 -12.70 -31.38 -27.77
C LYS A 237 -11.87 -30.28 -28.43
N TYR A 238 -10.58 -30.20 -28.10
CA TYR A 238 -9.62 -29.21 -28.61
C TYR A 238 -8.42 -29.90 -29.31
N PRO A 239 -8.65 -30.53 -30.49
CA PRO A 239 -7.62 -31.26 -31.18
C PRO A 239 -6.59 -30.35 -31.87
N THR A 240 -7.01 -29.18 -32.33
CA THR A 240 -6.18 -28.23 -33.09
C THR A 240 -5.56 -27.17 -32.18
N GLU A 241 -4.30 -26.80 -32.44
CA GLU A 241 -3.57 -25.76 -31.71
C GLU A 241 -4.33 -24.43 -31.65
N ALA A 242 -4.94 -23.98 -32.76
CA ALA A 242 -5.73 -22.74 -32.79
C ALA A 242 -6.94 -22.76 -31.83
N LYS A 243 -7.58 -23.92 -31.63
CA LYS A 243 -8.71 -24.06 -30.69
C LYS A 243 -8.22 -24.11 -29.24
N LEU A 244 -7.04 -24.70 -29.02
CA LEU A 244 -6.38 -24.76 -27.73
C LEU A 244 -5.91 -23.36 -27.28
N ASP A 245 -5.36 -22.57 -28.20
CA ASP A 245 -5.00 -21.16 -27.96
C ASP A 245 -6.21 -20.30 -27.64
N ALA A 246 -7.33 -20.51 -28.33
CA ALA A 246 -8.58 -19.82 -28.02
C ALA A 246 -9.05 -20.15 -26.60
N PHE A 247 -9.03 -21.43 -26.22
CA PHE A 247 -9.37 -21.86 -24.86
C PHE A 247 -8.44 -21.25 -23.80
N PHE A 248 -7.13 -21.23 -24.03
CA PHE A 248 -6.16 -20.65 -23.10
C PHE A 248 -6.37 -19.14 -22.91
N LYS A 249 -6.69 -18.42 -23.99
CA LYS A 249 -7.03 -16.99 -23.93
C LYS A 249 -8.34 -16.73 -23.20
N GLU A 250 -9.39 -17.49 -23.50
CA GLU A 250 -10.71 -17.36 -22.86
C GLU A 250 -10.64 -17.63 -21.35
N ASN A 251 -9.89 -18.66 -20.94
CA ASN A 251 -9.78 -19.07 -19.54
C ASN A 251 -8.61 -18.41 -18.80
N LYS A 252 -7.90 -17.48 -19.45
CA LYS A 252 -6.76 -16.74 -18.87
C LYS A 252 -5.73 -17.67 -18.23
N ILE A 253 -5.37 -18.73 -18.95
CA ILE A 253 -4.35 -19.69 -18.52
C ILE A 253 -3.00 -18.98 -18.44
N SER A 254 -2.17 -19.36 -17.46
CA SER A 254 -0.85 -18.76 -17.31
C SER A 254 0.09 -19.19 -18.45
N LYS A 255 1.06 -18.33 -18.80
CA LYS A 255 2.00 -18.61 -19.90
C LYS A 255 2.85 -19.84 -19.63
N LEU A 256 3.22 -20.07 -18.36
CA LEU A 256 3.96 -21.26 -17.93
C LEU A 256 3.15 -22.53 -18.19
N VAL A 257 1.86 -22.54 -17.86
CA VAL A 257 1.00 -23.70 -18.10
C VAL A 257 0.78 -23.91 -19.60
N GLU A 258 0.60 -22.83 -20.36
CA GLU A 258 0.47 -22.90 -21.82
C GLU A 258 1.70 -23.52 -22.49
N SER A 259 2.92 -23.08 -22.14
CA SER A 259 4.15 -23.59 -22.73
C SER A 259 4.41 -25.04 -22.35
N LEU A 260 4.25 -25.39 -21.07
CA LEU A 260 4.37 -26.77 -20.58
C LEU A 260 3.35 -27.71 -21.24
N TYR A 261 2.09 -27.28 -21.35
CA TYR A 261 1.05 -28.11 -21.95
C TYR A 261 1.30 -28.38 -23.43
N LYS A 262 1.73 -27.37 -24.19
CA LYS A 262 2.07 -27.52 -25.61
C LYS A 262 3.29 -28.42 -25.81
N GLN A 263 4.32 -28.24 -24.98
CA GLN A 263 5.53 -29.07 -25.03
C GLN A 263 5.20 -30.55 -24.79
N GLU A 264 4.47 -30.85 -23.71
CA GLU A 264 4.09 -32.22 -23.37
C GLU A 264 3.14 -32.83 -24.41
N LYS A 265 2.16 -32.05 -24.92
CA LYS A 265 1.24 -32.54 -25.94
C LYS A 265 1.96 -32.90 -27.25
N ASN A 266 2.93 -32.10 -27.67
CA ASN A 266 3.73 -32.36 -28.87
C ASN A 266 4.72 -33.52 -28.66
N GLY A 267 5.22 -33.68 -27.44
CA GLY A 267 6.12 -34.77 -27.04
C GLY A 267 5.45 -36.13 -26.83
N LEU A 268 4.15 -36.28 -27.14
CA LEU A 268 3.34 -37.47 -26.81
C LEU A 268 3.39 -37.81 -25.30
N GLY A 269 3.42 -36.76 -24.46
CA GLY A 269 3.42 -36.85 -23.01
C GLY A 269 2.22 -37.64 -22.49
N LYS A 270 2.40 -38.27 -21.33
CA LYS A 270 1.35 -39.07 -20.69
C LYS A 270 0.20 -38.17 -20.27
N ALA A 271 -1.03 -38.69 -20.33
CA ALA A 271 -2.23 -37.97 -19.87
C ALA A 271 -2.11 -37.53 -18.41
N SER A 272 -1.39 -38.30 -17.58
CA SER A 272 -1.08 -37.98 -16.19
C SER A 272 -0.30 -36.66 -16.06
N THR A 273 0.74 -36.47 -16.86
CA THR A 273 1.59 -35.27 -16.84
C THR A 273 0.79 -34.04 -17.25
N LEU A 274 -0.01 -34.14 -18.32
CA LEU A 274 -0.93 -33.08 -18.73
C LEU A 274 -1.97 -32.75 -17.67
N GLY A 275 -2.43 -33.76 -16.92
CA GLY A 275 -3.36 -33.58 -15.79
C GLY A 275 -2.72 -32.79 -14.65
N ILE A 276 -1.47 -33.12 -14.31
CA ILE A 276 -0.67 -32.38 -13.33
C ILE A 276 -0.48 -30.93 -13.78
N ILE A 277 -0.24 -30.67 -15.08
CA ILE A 277 -0.12 -29.31 -15.62
C ILE A 277 -1.42 -28.51 -15.44
N LEU A 278 -2.58 -29.12 -15.60
CA LEU A 278 -3.86 -28.46 -15.30
C LEU A 278 -4.05 -28.20 -13.79
N TYR A 279 -3.56 -29.11 -12.94
CA TYR A 279 -3.55 -28.90 -11.49
C TYR A 279 -2.67 -27.70 -11.10
N ILE A 280 -1.49 -27.54 -11.72
CA ILE A 280 -0.60 -26.39 -11.52
C ILE A 280 -1.34 -25.08 -11.78
N GLN A 281 -2.12 -25.01 -12.87
CA GLN A 281 -2.95 -23.84 -13.13
C GLN A 281 -3.98 -23.59 -12.02
N GLY A 282 -4.58 -24.65 -11.46
CA GLY A 282 -5.47 -24.54 -10.30
C GLY A 282 -4.77 -23.94 -9.07
N ALA A 283 -3.56 -24.40 -8.76
CA ALA A 283 -2.74 -23.86 -7.67
C ALA A 283 -2.31 -22.41 -7.91
N LEU A 284 -1.94 -22.04 -9.14
CA LEU A 284 -1.62 -20.65 -9.52
C LEU A 284 -2.86 -19.75 -9.41
N CYS A 285 -4.03 -20.22 -9.87
CA CYS A 285 -5.28 -19.50 -9.69
C CYS A 285 -5.61 -19.30 -8.21
N PHE A 286 -5.36 -20.31 -7.36
CA PHE A 286 -5.55 -20.20 -5.91
C PHE A 286 -4.63 -19.12 -5.31
N ALA A 287 -3.35 -19.11 -5.67
CA ALA A 287 -2.39 -18.11 -5.20
C ALA A 287 -2.80 -16.67 -5.56
N ASP A 288 -3.40 -16.48 -6.74
CA ASP A 288 -3.89 -15.19 -7.22
C ASP A 288 -5.31 -14.82 -6.72
N LEU A 289 -5.94 -15.65 -5.88
CA LEU A 289 -7.29 -15.38 -5.36
C LEU A 289 -7.32 -14.13 -4.48
N LYS A 290 -8.28 -13.24 -4.75
CA LYS A 290 -8.61 -12.12 -3.86
C LYS A 290 -9.58 -12.58 -2.76
N ASP A 291 -9.46 -11.97 -1.59
CA ASP A 291 -10.24 -12.32 -0.39
C ASP A 291 -11.76 -12.32 -0.60
N ASN A 292 -12.28 -11.46 -1.49
CA ASN A 292 -13.70 -11.40 -1.82
C ASN A 292 -14.19 -12.66 -2.56
N TYR A 293 -13.36 -13.23 -3.43
CA TYR A 293 -13.70 -14.45 -4.18
C TYR A 293 -13.50 -15.70 -3.34
N PHE A 294 -12.56 -15.66 -2.39
CA PHE A 294 -12.35 -16.73 -1.42
C PHE A 294 -13.63 -17.06 -0.63
N ARG A 295 -14.41 -16.03 -0.25
CA ARG A 295 -15.67 -16.17 0.49
C ARG A 295 -16.78 -16.91 -0.28
N ASN A 296 -16.67 -17.00 -1.59
CA ASN A 296 -17.63 -17.70 -2.44
C ASN A 296 -17.42 -19.23 -2.43
N GLY A 297 -16.37 -19.71 -1.76
CA GLY A 297 -16.06 -21.13 -1.62
C GLY A 297 -15.32 -21.74 -2.82
N PRO A 298 -14.87 -23.00 -2.70
CA PRO A 298 -13.93 -23.65 -3.63
C PRO A 298 -14.43 -23.82 -5.07
N ILE A 299 -15.75 -23.99 -5.23
CA ILE A 299 -16.35 -24.32 -6.52
C ILE A 299 -16.45 -23.08 -7.40
N GLN A 300 -16.62 -21.89 -6.82
CA GLN A 300 -16.88 -20.66 -7.58
C GLN A 300 -15.61 -19.83 -7.81
N SER A 301 -14.53 -20.13 -7.09
CA SER A 301 -13.28 -19.39 -7.10
C SER A 301 -12.21 -20.02 -8.00
N LEU A 302 -12.27 -21.34 -8.21
CA LEU A 302 -11.32 -22.07 -9.05
C LEU A 302 -11.91 -22.43 -10.42
N PRO A 303 -11.06 -22.63 -11.44
CA PRO A 303 -11.50 -22.82 -12.81
C PRO A 303 -12.46 -24.00 -13.01
N ASN A 304 -13.53 -23.79 -13.78
CA ASN A 304 -14.61 -24.76 -13.98
C ASN A 304 -14.23 -26.01 -14.77
N TYR A 305 -13.08 -25.99 -15.46
CA TYR A 305 -12.58 -27.17 -16.15
C TYR A 305 -11.91 -28.18 -15.20
N LEU A 306 -11.69 -27.83 -13.93
CA LEU A 306 -11.21 -28.77 -12.91
C LEU A 306 -12.39 -29.49 -12.22
N PRO A 307 -12.27 -30.79 -11.87
CA PRO A 307 -13.30 -31.50 -11.13
C PRO A 307 -13.60 -30.83 -9.79
N ASP A 308 -14.85 -30.88 -9.35
CA ASP A 308 -15.30 -30.29 -8.08
C ASP A 308 -14.48 -30.77 -6.88
N PHE A 309 -14.16 -32.06 -6.82
CA PHE A 309 -13.39 -32.61 -5.71
C PHE A 309 -11.93 -32.15 -5.74
N VAL A 310 -11.30 -32.02 -6.91
CA VAL A 310 -9.93 -31.47 -7.04
C VAL A 310 -9.91 -30.02 -6.59
N ARG A 311 -10.92 -29.23 -6.97
CA ARG A 311 -11.06 -27.84 -6.50
C ARG A 311 -11.20 -27.74 -4.99
N LYS A 312 -11.98 -28.63 -4.38
CA LYS A 312 -12.12 -28.72 -2.91
C LYS A 312 -10.79 -29.10 -2.25
N ASN A 313 -10.07 -30.07 -2.81
CA ASN A 313 -8.80 -30.54 -2.27
C ASN A 313 -7.71 -29.46 -2.32
N ILE A 314 -7.58 -28.74 -3.44
CA ILE A 314 -6.69 -27.57 -3.54
C ILE A 314 -7.00 -26.57 -2.43
N TYR A 315 -8.28 -26.29 -2.21
CA TYR A 315 -8.72 -25.41 -1.12
C TYR A 315 -8.31 -25.94 0.26
N THR A 316 -8.59 -27.20 0.57
CA THR A 316 -8.28 -27.77 1.89
C THR A 316 -6.79 -27.91 2.13
N GLN A 317 -5.99 -28.10 1.08
CA GLN A 317 -4.55 -28.30 1.18
C GLN A 317 -3.79 -27.01 1.48
N PHE A 318 -4.26 -25.88 0.95
CA PHE A 318 -3.57 -24.60 1.08
C PHE A 318 -4.20 -23.65 2.09
N VAL A 319 -5.47 -23.82 2.48
CA VAL A 319 -6.12 -22.92 3.43
C VAL A 319 -5.74 -23.27 4.88
N ASP A 320 -5.17 -22.30 5.58
CA ASP A 320 -4.91 -22.39 7.02
C ASP A 320 -6.09 -21.79 7.80
N ASP A 321 -6.67 -22.55 8.73
CA ASP A 321 -7.75 -22.11 9.64
C ASP A 321 -8.95 -21.41 8.97
N GLY A 322 -9.28 -21.83 7.74
CA GLY A 322 -10.39 -21.26 6.98
C GLY A 322 -10.14 -19.83 6.49
N LYS A 323 -8.90 -19.33 6.53
CA LYS A 323 -8.52 -17.99 6.07
C LYS A 323 -7.48 -18.06 4.95
N LEU A 324 -7.62 -17.15 4.00
CA LEU A 324 -6.58 -16.91 3.00
C LEU A 324 -5.55 -15.93 3.59
N THR A 325 -4.37 -16.43 3.91
CA THR A 325 -3.23 -15.68 4.43
C THR A 325 -2.21 -15.48 3.30
N PRO A 326 -1.25 -14.53 3.44
CA PRO A 326 -0.13 -14.45 2.51
C PRO A 326 0.65 -15.76 2.44
N MET A 327 0.84 -16.43 3.59
CA MET A 327 1.54 -17.70 3.70
C MET A 327 0.87 -18.83 2.91
N SER A 328 -0.48 -18.90 2.90
CA SER A 328 -1.17 -19.90 2.08
C SER A 328 -1.06 -19.65 0.58
N ARG A 329 -0.97 -18.38 0.15
CA ARG A 329 -0.68 -18.05 -1.26
C ARG A 329 0.74 -18.48 -1.63
N ASP A 330 1.71 -18.16 -0.79
CA ASP A 330 3.11 -18.53 -1.02
C ASP A 330 3.30 -20.05 -1.02
N LYS A 331 2.61 -20.78 -0.13
CA LYS A 331 2.58 -22.25 -0.10
C LYS A 331 2.04 -22.83 -1.41
N ALA A 332 0.92 -22.31 -1.91
CA ALA A 332 0.36 -22.73 -3.19
C ALA A 332 1.32 -22.45 -4.37
N LEU A 333 2.02 -21.30 -4.35
CA LEU A 333 3.03 -20.98 -5.36
C LEU A 333 4.23 -21.93 -5.29
N CYS A 334 4.76 -22.22 -4.10
CA CYS A 334 5.86 -23.16 -3.92
C CYS A 334 5.49 -24.56 -4.42
N HIS A 335 4.28 -25.04 -4.11
CA HIS A 335 3.76 -26.29 -4.64
C HIS A 335 3.64 -26.27 -6.17
N ALA A 336 3.11 -25.19 -6.75
CA ALA A 336 3.00 -25.04 -8.20
C ALA A 336 4.36 -25.07 -8.91
N ILE A 337 5.38 -24.42 -8.35
CA ILE A 337 6.74 -24.40 -8.90
C ILE A 337 7.36 -25.79 -8.86
N VAL A 338 7.25 -26.50 -7.74
CA VAL A 338 7.80 -27.86 -7.60
C VAL A 338 7.11 -28.82 -8.57
N LEU A 339 5.78 -28.77 -8.69
CA LEU A 339 5.05 -29.59 -9.65
C LEU A 339 5.44 -29.27 -11.09
N ALA A 340 5.64 -27.99 -11.42
CA ALA A 340 6.10 -27.58 -12.74
C ALA A 340 7.49 -28.14 -13.06
N LEU A 341 8.39 -28.21 -12.06
CA LEU A 341 9.72 -28.80 -12.23
C LEU A 341 9.62 -30.31 -12.46
N LEU A 342 8.76 -31.00 -11.72
CA LEU A 342 8.51 -32.43 -11.88
C LEU A 342 7.92 -32.77 -13.25
N SER A 343 7.05 -31.91 -13.80
CA SER A 343 6.44 -32.12 -15.11
C SER A 343 7.32 -31.72 -16.30
N SER A 344 8.50 -31.12 -16.08
CA SER A 344 9.35 -30.54 -17.12
C SER A 344 10.80 -31.04 -17.08
N ASP A 345 11.02 -32.25 -16.56
CA ASP A 345 12.36 -32.82 -16.36
C ASP A 345 13.32 -31.89 -15.59
N TYR A 346 12.78 -31.11 -14.65
CA TYR A 346 13.47 -30.11 -13.84
C TYR A 346 13.99 -28.89 -14.62
N ARG A 347 13.32 -28.53 -15.72
CA ARG A 347 13.70 -27.38 -16.57
C ARG A 347 12.50 -26.50 -16.87
N ILE A 348 12.50 -25.28 -16.33
CA ILE A 348 11.47 -24.28 -16.59
C ILE A 348 12.11 -23.01 -17.15
N GLU A 349 11.49 -22.41 -18.16
CA GLU A 349 11.89 -21.09 -18.64
C GLU A 349 11.51 -20.02 -17.61
N PHE A 350 12.52 -19.33 -17.06
CA PHE A 350 12.33 -18.33 -16.02
C PHE A 350 11.37 -17.20 -16.44
N LYS A 351 11.39 -16.82 -17.72
CA LYS A 351 10.53 -15.78 -18.27
C LYS A 351 9.04 -16.14 -18.17
N ASP A 352 8.71 -17.39 -18.47
CA ASP A 352 7.34 -17.88 -18.40
C ASP A 352 6.86 -17.95 -16.95
N LEU A 353 7.73 -18.38 -16.04
CA LEU A 353 7.46 -18.40 -14.59
C LEU A 353 7.16 -17.00 -14.05
N VAL A 354 8.03 -16.01 -14.30
CA VAL A 354 7.85 -14.63 -13.81
C VAL A 354 6.57 -14.01 -14.37
N SER A 355 6.24 -14.29 -15.63
CA SER A 355 5.02 -13.76 -16.24
C SER A 355 3.73 -14.39 -15.68
N SER A 356 3.85 -15.57 -15.06
CA SER A 356 2.74 -16.36 -14.51
C SER A 356 2.51 -16.09 -13.02
N VAL A 357 3.55 -15.65 -12.29
CA VAL A 357 3.45 -15.28 -10.88
C VAL A 357 3.31 -13.76 -10.77
N ARG A 358 2.15 -13.27 -10.32
CA ARG A 358 1.99 -11.85 -9.97
C ARG A 358 2.66 -11.58 -8.62
N VAL A 359 3.98 -11.52 -8.60
CA VAL A 359 4.71 -11.08 -7.41
C VAL A 359 4.34 -9.63 -7.14
N GLN A 360 3.53 -9.40 -6.10
CA GLN A 360 3.39 -8.06 -5.54
C GLN A 360 4.73 -7.74 -4.87
N VAL A 361 5.59 -7.02 -5.59
CA VAL A 361 6.80 -6.47 -4.99
C VAL A 361 6.35 -5.57 -3.83
N PRO A 362 6.77 -5.84 -2.59
CA PRO A 362 6.42 -4.99 -1.46
C PRO A 362 6.91 -3.56 -1.73
N LYS A 363 6.03 -2.59 -1.52
CA LYS A 363 6.31 -1.15 -1.69
C LYS A 363 7.28 -0.63 -0.64
#